data_AF-A0A2V7HRZ2-F1
#
_entry.id   AF-A0A2V7HRZ2-F1
#
_cell.length_a   1.000
_cell.length_b   1.000
_cell.length_c   1.000
_cell.angle_alpha   90.00
_cell.angle_beta   90.00
_cell.angle_gamma   90.00
#
_symmetry.space_group_name_H-M   'P 1'
#
loop_
_entity.id
_entity.type
_entity.pdbx_description
1 polymer ?
#
loop_
_entity_poly.entity_id
_entity_poly.type
_entity_poly.pdbx_seq_one_letter_code
_entity_poly.pdbx_strand_id
1 'polypeptide(L)' 'MTVTTAAVTLGSGRLTIADVVAVARDGVSVLLHPDAATRLAKGAARWRNWPAATRRSTA' A
#
# COMPACT_ATOMS: atom_id res chain seq x y z
N MET A 1 29.40 -6.87 6.32
CA MET A 1 28.39 -7.46 5.42
C MET A 1 27.33 -6.39 5.19
N THR A 2 27.33 -5.77 4.01
CA THR A 2 26.37 -4.69 3.69
C THR A 2 25.08 -5.37 3.25
N VAL A 3 24.05 -5.34 4.09
CA VAL A 3 22.72 -5.84 3.72
C VAL A 3 22.11 -4.80 2.78
N THR A 4 22.27 -4.97 1.48
CA THR A 4 21.47 -4.25 0.49
C THR A 4 20.06 -4.80 0.56
N THR A 5 19.22 -4.20 1.40
CA THR A 5 17.80 -4.51 1.45
C THR A 5 17.19 -4.07 0.12
N ALA A 6 17.00 -5.02 -0.80
CA ALA A 6 16.20 -4.77 -1.99
C ALA A 6 14.79 -4.35 -1.53
N ALA A 7 14.23 -3.33 -2.17
CA ALA A 7 12.92 -2.81 -1.81
C ALA A 7 12.02 -2.74 -3.04
N VAL A 8 10.81 -3.29 -2.93
CA VAL A 8 9.79 -3.21 -3.98
C VAL A 8 9.05 -1.89 -3.82
N THR A 9 9.11 -1.02 -4.82
CA THR A 9 8.43 0.29 -4.79
C THR A 9 7.11 0.23 -5.56
N LEU A 10 6.00 0.43 -4.85
CA LEU A 10 4.64 0.43 -5.42
C LEU A 10 4.19 1.86 -5.74
N GLY A 11 4.05 2.18 -7.03
CA GLY A 11 3.63 3.52 -7.51
C GLY A 11 2.24 3.61 -8.13
N SER A 12 1.92 2.70 -9.04
CA SER A 12 0.63 2.68 -9.76
C SER A 12 0.19 1.29 -10.20
N GLY A 13 1.04 0.26 -10.02
CA GLY A 13 0.73 -1.14 -10.30
C GLY A 13 0.11 -1.88 -9.12
N ARG A 14 -0.42 -3.07 -9.37
CA ARG A 14 -0.84 -4.01 -8.32
C ARG A 14 0.38 -4.72 -7.76
N LEU A 15 0.34 -5.03 -6.47
CA LEU A 15 1.28 -5.97 -5.86
C LEU A 15 1.13 -7.33 -6.57
N THR A 16 2.20 -7.85 -7.15
CA THR A 16 2.19 -9.16 -7.77
C THR A 16 2.53 -10.25 -6.76
N ILE A 17 2.20 -11.51 -7.08
CA ILE A 17 2.57 -12.65 -6.23
C ILE A 17 4.10 -12.76 -6.10
N ALA A 18 4.84 -12.43 -7.15
CA ALA A 18 6.31 -12.43 -7.12
C ALA A 18 6.84 -11.42 -6.09
N ASP A 19 6.24 -10.23 -6.02
CA ASP A 19 6.59 -9.22 -5.01
C ASP A 19 6.31 -9.72 -3.60
N VAL A 20 5.17 -10.40 -3.38
CA VAL A 20 4.82 -11.00 -2.08
C VAL A 20 5.81 -12.08 -1.68
N VAL A 21 6.22 -12.93 -2.63
CA VAL A 21 7.18 -14.01 -2.39
C VAL A 21 8.56 -13.46 -2.01
N ALA A 22 9.02 -12.41 -2.70
CA ALA A 22 10.30 -11.75 -2.39
C ALA A 22 10.29 -11.14 -0.97
N VAL A 23 9.19 -10.49 -0.58
CA VAL A 23 9.04 -9.93 0.78
C VAL A 23 9.04 -11.02 1.84
N ALA A 24 8.26 -12.09 1.61
CA ALA A 24 8.07 -13.15 2.60
C ALA A 24 9.31 -14.06 2.76
N ARG A 25 10.06 -14.31 1.68
CA ARG A 25 11.22 -15.21 1.70
C ARG A 25 12.54 -14.50 1.93
N ASP A 26 12.73 -13.34 1.31
CA ASP A 26 14.04 -12.68 1.24
C ASP A 26 14.15 -11.51 2.22
N GLY A 27 13.10 -11.24 3.01
CA GLY A 27 13.06 -10.13 3.96
C GLY A 27 13.09 -8.76 3.29
N VAL A 28 12.68 -8.69 2.03
CA VAL A 28 12.62 -7.46 1.22
C VAL A 28 11.52 -6.55 1.78
N SER A 29 11.83 -5.27 1.91
CA SER A 29 10.86 -4.26 2.36
C SER A 29 9.96 -3.79 1.22
N VAL A 30 8.69 -3.54 1.51
CA VAL A 30 7.78 -2.87 0.57
C VAL A 30 7.78 -1.38 0.86
N LEU A 31 8.08 -0.58 -0.17
CA LEU A 31 8.01 0.87 -0.13
C LEU A 31 6.84 1.37 -0.98
N LEU A 32 6.16 2.40 -0.51
CA LEU A 32 5.19 3.14 -1.32
C LEU A 32 5.91 4.28 -2.02
N HIS A 33 5.68 4.40 -3.33
CA HIS A 33 6.06 5.60 -4.04
C HIS A 33 5.38 6.82 -3.39
N PRO A 34 6.05 7.99 -3.29
CA PRO A 34 5.48 9.18 -2.65
C PRO A 34 4.11 9.59 -3.24
N ASP A 35 3.92 9.43 -4.56
CA ASP A 35 2.61 9.68 -5.18
C ASP A 35 1.53 8.69 -4.72
N ALA A 36 1.90 7.41 -4.56
CA ALA A 36 0.98 6.38 -4.06
C ALA A 36 0.61 6.65 -2.60
N ALA A 37 1.58 7.03 -1.77
CA ALA A 37 1.35 7.45 -0.38
C ALA A 37 0.41 8.67 -0.32
N THR A 38 0.58 9.65 -1.20
CA THR A 38 -0.29 10.82 -1.31
C THR A 38 -1.73 10.44 -1.68
N ARG A 39 -1.90 9.53 -2.65
CA ARG A 39 -3.23 9.01 -3.05
C ARG A 39 -3.89 8.24 -1.90
N LEU A 40 -3.13 7.42 -1.19
CA LEU A 40 -3.62 6.67 -0.03
C LEU A 40 -4.11 7.61 1.08
N ALA A 41 -3.34 8.64 1.41
CA ALA A 41 -3.72 9.64 2.40
C ALA A 41 -5.00 10.39 2.02
N LYS A 42 -5.14 10.78 0.74
CA LYS A 42 -6.37 11.41 0.21
C LYS A 42 -7.58 10.47 0.32
N GLY A 43 -7.41 9.20 -0.03
CA GLY A 43 -8.45 8.18 0.12
C GLY A 43 -8.88 8.00 1.58
N ALA A 44 -7.92 7.86 2.49
CA ALA A 44 -8.19 7.72 3.93
C ALA A 44 -8.94 8.93 4.50
N ALA A 45 -8.60 10.15 4.07
CA ALA A 45 -9.32 11.36 4.45
C ALA A 45 -10.77 11.37 3.94
N ARG A 46 -11.01 10.91 2.69
CA ARG A 46 -12.35 10.76 2.13
C ARG A 46 -13.20 9.78 2.93
N TRP A 47 -12.63 8.64 3.33
CA TRP A 47 -13.33 7.64 4.16
C TRP A 47 -13.65 8.17 5.55
N ARG A 48 -12.71 8.91 6.17
CA ARG A 48 -12.93 9.52 7.48
C ARG A 48 -14.08 10.54 7.44
N ASN A 49 -14.13 11.34 6.38
CA ASN A 49 -15.17 12.36 6.17
C ASN A 49 -16.42 11.80 5.47
N TRP A 50 -16.51 10.48 5.29
CA TRP A 50 -17.66 9.85 4.64
C TRP A 50 -18.89 9.92 5.54
N PRO A 51 -20.05 10.40 5.04
CA PRO A 51 -21.27 10.55 5.82
C PRO A 51 -21.70 9.24 6.48
N ALA A 52 -22.05 9.30 7.77
CA ALA A 52 -22.46 8.13 8.56
C ALA A 52 -23.71 7.41 8.01
N ALA A 53 -24.57 8.12 7.28
CA ALA A 53 -25.77 7.56 6.64
C ALA A 53 -25.44 6.53 5.54
N THR A 54 -24.29 6.66 4.89
CA THR A 54 -23.87 5.78 3.79
C THR A 54 -23.00 4.60 4.28
N ARG A 55 -22.60 4.57 5.56
CA ARG A 55 -21.85 3.44 6.16
C ARG A 55 -22.75 2.26 6.54
N ARG A 56 -24.08 2.48 6.66
CA ARG A 56 -25.06 1.48 7.11
C ARG A 56 -25.82 0.79 5.97
N SER A 57 -25.65 1.21 4.73
CA SER A 57 -26.40 0.70 3.56
C SER A 57 -25.73 -0.48 2.86
N THR A 58 -24.65 -1.03 3.42
CA THR A 58 -24.01 -2.27 2.95
C THR A 58 -23.91 -3.23 4.14
N ALA A 59 -25.04 -3.81 4.52
CA ALA A 59 -25.15 -4.99 5.38
C ALA A 59 -25.99 -6.02 4.64
#